data_AF-A0A841EIP1-F1
#
_entry.id   AF-A0A841EIP1-F1
#
_cell.length_a   1.000
_cell.length_b   1.000
_cell.length_c   1.000
_cell.angle_alpha   90.00
_cell.angle_beta   90.00
_cell.angle_gamma   90.00
#
_symmetry.space_group_name_H-M   'P 1'
#
loop_
_entity.id
_entity.type
_entity.pdbx_description
1 polymer ?
#
loop_
_entity_poly.entity_id
_entity_poly.type
_entity_poly.pdbx_seq_one_letter_code
_entity_poly.pdbx_strand_id
1 'polypeptide(L)'
;MKKLSHEIKWALIFVAMSLFWMLLEKLSGLHSTHIDKHATYTNFIAIPAITVYVFALLEKKNKFYHGSMTYLQGFISGTIISVIIAFLSPLTQIITTEIITPDFFPNVINYSVSAGLLKQAEAEQYFSLENYIKEGLIGALLMGIVTTAIVAIFTRGKK
;
A
#
# COMPACT_ATOMS: atom_id res chain seq x y z
N MET A 1 14.52 21.11 -10.14
CA MET A 1 14.08 19.74 -9.77
C MET A 1 13.89 19.51 -8.25
N LYS A 2 13.95 20.53 -7.38
CA LYS A 2 13.85 20.40 -5.91
C LYS A 2 12.43 20.33 -5.30
N LYS A 3 11.35 20.40 -6.10
CA LYS A 3 9.99 20.59 -5.55
C LYS A 3 9.32 19.30 -5.04
N LEU A 4 9.68 18.13 -5.58
CA LEU A 4 9.04 16.83 -5.26
C LEU A 4 10.00 15.78 -4.68
N SER A 5 11.25 16.14 -4.39
CA SER A 5 12.25 15.17 -3.92
C SER A 5 11.85 14.51 -2.60
N HIS A 6 11.14 15.24 -1.74
CA HIS A 6 10.61 14.71 -0.48
C HIS A 6 9.51 13.68 -0.74
N GLU A 7 8.53 14.02 -1.58
CA GLU A 7 7.41 13.15 -1.91
C GLU A 7 7.88 11.87 -2.61
N ILE A 8 8.81 11.99 -3.56
CA ILE A 8 9.42 10.83 -4.24
C ILE A 8 10.15 9.94 -3.24
N LYS A 9 10.95 10.52 -2.33
CA LYS A 9 11.66 9.73 -1.31
C LYS A 9 10.70 8.91 -0.46
N TRP A 10 9.62 9.53 0.03
CA TRP A 10 8.66 8.84 0.90
C TRP A 10 7.80 7.83 0.15
N ALA A 11 7.46 8.08 -1.12
CA ALA A 11 6.82 7.09 -1.97
C ALA A 11 7.71 5.85 -2.20
N LEU A 12 9.02 6.04 -2.43
CA LEU A 12 9.97 4.93 -2.56
C LEU A 12 10.15 4.14 -1.26
N ILE A 13 10.18 4.82 -0.11
CA ILE A 13 10.18 4.15 1.21
C ILE A 13 8.91 3.32 1.40
N PHE A 14 7.75 3.85 1.02
CA PHE A 14 6.48 3.13 1.07
C PHE A 14 6.52 1.88 0.20
N VAL A 15 6.97 2.00 -1.05
CA VAL A 15 7.12 0.88 -1.98
C VAL A 15 8.05 -0.20 -1.40
N ALA A 16 9.21 0.19 -0.86
CA ALA A 16 10.13 -0.76 -0.24
C ALA A 16 9.51 -1.47 0.97
N MET A 17 8.79 -0.72 1.82
CA MET A 17 8.05 -1.27 2.96
C MET A 17 6.98 -2.27 2.50
N SER A 18 6.21 -1.95 1.47
CA SER A 18 5.16 -2.84 0.93
C SER A 18 5.74 -4.13 0.37
N LEU A 19 6.82 -4.06 -0.42
CA LEU A 19 7.49 -5.25 -0.93
C LEU A 19 8.09 -6.11 0.19
N PHE A 20 8.67 -5.46 1.21
CA PHE A 20 9.15 -6.16 2.40
C PHE A 20 8.01 -6.83 3.16
N TRP A 21 6.85 -6.18 3.28
CA TRP A 21 5.67 -6.77 3.89
C TRP A 21 5.18 -8.01 3.12
N MET A 22 5.11 -7.96 1.79
CA MET A 22 4.76 -9.12 0.96
C MET A 22 5.74 -10.29 1.16
N LEU A 23 7.04 -10.00 1.33
CA LEU A 23 8.03 -11.02 1.66
C LEU A 23 7.76 -11.66 3.03
N LEU A 24 7.40 -10.87 4.04
CA LEU A 24 7.04 -11.40 5.36
C LEU A 24 5.78 -12.27 5.32
N GLU A 25 4.77 -11.89 4.55
CA GLU A 25 3.57 -12.70 4.36
C GLU A 25 3.89 -14.05 3.74
N LYS A 26 4.73 -14.06 2.68
CA LYS A 26 5.21 -15.33 2.11
C LYS A 26 5.96 -16.18 3.13
N LEU A 27 6.92 -15.59 3.85
CA LEU A 27 7.77 -16.32 4.79
C LEU A 27 6.99 -16.87 6.00
N SER A 28 5.91 -16.20 6.41
CA SER A 28 5.01 -16.68 7.45
C SER A 28 4.01 -17.74 6.97
N GLY A 29 4.02 -18.04 5.67
CA GLY A 29 3.13 -19.01 5.04
C GLY A 29 1.74 -18.47 4.72
N LEU A 30 1.49 -17.16 4.85
CA LEU A 30 0.19 -16.56 4.51
C LEU A 30 -0.14 -16.66 3.02
N HIS A 31 0.87 -16.83 2.15
CA HIS A 31 0.68 -17.09 0.72
C HIS A 31 0.63 -18.59 0.37
N SER A 32 0.67 -19.48 1.38
CA SER A 32 0.68 -20.94 1.20
C SER A 32 -0.03 -21.68 2.34
N THR A 33 0.67 -22.13 3.38
CA THR A 33 0.15 -23.04 4.42
C THR A 33 -0.93 -22.42 5.30
N HIS A 34 -0.94 -21.09 5.46
CA HIS A 34 -1.87 -20.33 6.29
C HIS A 34 -2.75 -19.40 5.44
N ILE A 35 -3.05 -19.81 4.21
CA ILE A 35 -3.81 -18.99 3.26
C ILE A 35 -5.25 -18.71 3.71
N ASP A 36 -5.81 -19.59 4.53
CA ASP A 36 -7.08 -19.40 5.24
C ASP A 36 -7.10 -18.15 6.12
N LYS A 37 -5.92 -17.77 6.64
CA LYS A 37 -5.73 -16.59 7.50
C LYS A 37 -5.35 -15.34 6.72
N HIS A 38 -4.90 -15.46 5.48
CA HIS A 38 -4.38 -14.35 4.67
C HIS A 38 -5.27 -13.10 4.71
N ALA A 39 -6.56 -13.27 4.44
CA ALA A 39 -7.53 -12.16 4.36
C ALA A 39 -7.64 -11.34 5.66
N THR A 40 -7.30 -11.92 6.81
CA THR A 40 -7.30 -11.19 8.10
C THR A 40 -5.96 -10.49 8.33
N TYR A 41 -4.85 -11.21 8.19
CA TYR A 41 -3.54 -10.72 8.62
C TYR A 41 -2.89 -9.74 7.63
N THR A 42 -3.20 -9.83 6.33
CA THR A 42 -2.63 -8.93 5.32
C THR A 42 -2.98 -7.46 5.59
N ASN A 43 -4.16 -7.20 6.15
CA ASN A 43 -4.63 -5.85 6.47
C ASN A 43 -3.76 -5.13 7.52
N PHE A 44 -2.92 -5.86 8.28
CA PHE A 44 -2.00 -5.24 9.22
C PHE A 44 -0.89 -4.42 8.57
N ILE A 45 -0.72 -4.52 7.24
CA ILE A 45 0.12 -3.60 6.45
C ILE A 45 -0.29 -2.12 6.66
N ALA A 46 -1.56 -1.87 7.02
CA ALA A 46 -2.05 -0.53 7.31
C ALA A 46 -1.24 0.17 8.41
N ILE A 47 -0.74 -0.56 9.42
CA ILE A 47 0.04 0.00 10.53
C ILE A 47 1.36 0.63 10.05
N PRO A 48 2.28 -0.12 9.39
CA PRO A 48 3.48 0.49 8.86
C PRO A 48 3.18 1.48 7.72
N ALA A 49 2.16 1.24 6.88
CA ALA A 49 1.76 2.17 5.82
C ALA A 49 1.37 3.55 6.37
N ILE A 50 0.50 3.62 7.37
CA ILE A 50 0.09 4.89 8.01
C ILE A 50 1.30 5.54 8.69
N THR A 51 2.16 4.75 9.34
CA THR A 51 3.37 5.24 10.00
C THR A 51 4.29 5.96 9.02
N VAL A 52 4.46 5.42 7.80
CA VAL A 52 5.23 6.06 6.73
C VAL A 52 4.62 7.42 6.35
N TYR A 53 3.30 7.52 6.20
CA TYR A 53 2.62 8.79 5.92
C TYR A 53 2.77 9.82 7.06
N VAL A 54 2.66 9.38 8.32
CA VAL A 54 2.87 10.22 9.49
C VAL A 54 4.28 10.81 9.48
N PHE A 55 5.31 9.97 9.28
CA PHE A 55 6.69 10.45 9.24
C PHE A 55 6.98 11.31 8.02
N ALA A 56 6.39 11.01 6.87
CA ALA A 56 6.48 11.85 5.68
C ALA A 56 5.98 13.27 5.98
N LEU A 57 4.76 13.40 6.50
CA LEU A 57 4.15 14.71 6.77
C LEU A 57 4.83 15.46 7.93
N LEU A 58 5.29 14.76 8.98
CA LEU A 58 6.08 15.37 10.04
C LEU A 58 7.43 15.88 9.54
N GLU A 59 8.13 15.12 8.70
CA GLU A 59 9.38 15.58 8.10
C GLU A 59 9.12 16.77 7.17
N LYS A 60 8.04 16.75 6.37
CA LYS A 60 7.66 17.88 5.51
C LYS A 60 7.46 19.15 6.34
N LYS A 61 6.67 19.05 7.41
CA LYS A 61 6.40 20.14 8.36
C LYS A 61 7.69 20.74 8.89
N ASN A 62 8.59 19.90 9.39
CA ASN A 62 9.78 20.38 10.09
C ASN A 62 10.85 20.94 9.13
N LYS A 63 11.08 20.28 7.99
CA LYS A 63 12.15 20.65 7.05
C LYS A 63 11.76 21.72 6.03
N PHE A 64 10.49 21.79 5.63
CA PHE A 64 10.03 22.68 4.55
C PHE A 64 9.12 23.82 5.02
N TYR A 65 8.44 23.63 6.15
CA TYR A 65 7.52 24.62 6.71
C TYR A 65 7.93 25.10 8.10
N HIS A 66 9.18 24.85 8.51
CA HIS A 66 9.78 25.32 9.76
C HIS A 66 8.91 25.04 11.00
N GLY A 67 8.28 23.87 11.04
CA GLY A 67 7.43 23.46 12.16
C GLY A 67 5.97 23.95 12.07
N SER A 68 5.61 24.78 11.09
CA SER A 68 4.25 25.31 10.92
C SER A 68 3.68 25.00 9.54
N MET A 69 3.08 23.83 9.40
CA MET A 69 2.41 23.37 8.18
C MET A 69 0.90 23.52 8.30
N THR A 70 0.25 24.07 7.27
CA THR A 70 -1.23 24.11 7.20
C THR A 70 -1.80 22.75 6.83
N TYR A 71 -3.08 22.53 7.13
CA TYR A 71 -3.78 21.31 6.72
C TYR A 71 -3.69 21.08 5.21
N LEU A 72 -3.95 22.11 4.40
CA LEU A 72 -3.94 21.99 2.94
C LEU A 72 -2.54 21.65 2.40
N GLN A 73 -1.47 22.20 2.99
CA GLN A 73 -0.09 21.87 2.62
C GLN A 73 0.23 20.40 2.90
N GLY A 74 -0.15 19.89 4.08
CA GLY A 74 0.01 18.47 4.42
C GLY A 74 -0.83 17.57 3.51
N PHE A 75 -2.07 17.96 3.26
CA PHE A 75 -2.98 17.21 2.40
C PHE A 75 -2.48 17.09 0.96
N ILE A 76 -1.99 18.19 0.38
CA ILE A 76 -1.41 18.18 -0.97
C ILE A 76 -0.17 17.30 -1.00
N SER A 77 0.74 17.41 -0.02
CA SER A 77 1.96 16.62 0.02
C SER A 77 1.67 15.11 0.10
N GLY A 78 0.77 14.68 1.00
CA GLY A 78 0.38 13.28 1.11
C GLY A 78 -0.38 12.77 -0.13
N THR A 79 -1.17 13.63 -0.78
CA THR A 79 -1.85 13.27 -2.04
C THR A 79 -0.83 13.03 -3.15
N ILE A 80 0.20 13.86 -3.27
CA ILE A 80 1.27 13.66 -4.25
C ILE A 80 2.02 12.35 -3.98
N ILE A 81 2.34 12.04 -2.72
CA ILE A 81 2.93 10.75 -2.34
C ILE A 81 2.03 9.59 -2.81
N SER A 82 0.72 9.69 -2.56
CA SER A 82 -0.26 8.67 -2.94
C SER A 82 -0.33 8.46 -4.46
N VAL A 83 -0.28 9.54 -5.24
CA VAL A 83 -0.24 9.46 -6.71
C VAL A 83 1.03 8.77 -7.21
N ILE A 84 2.19 9.07 -6.61
CA ILE A 84 3.44 8.40 -6.97
C ILE A 84 3.39 6.91 -6.61
N ILE A 85 2.86 6.56 -5.43
CA ILE A 85 2.69 5.16 -5.02
C ILE A 85 1.75 4.42 -5.98
N ALA A 86 0.61 5.02 -6.32
CA ALA A 86 -0.32 4.44 -7.28
C ALA A 86 0.34 4.24 -8.65
N PHE A 87 1.09 5.22 -9.14
CA PHE A 87 1.84 5.07 -10.40
C PHE A 87 2.84 3.90 -10.36
N LEU A 88 3.48 3.65 -9.20
CA LEU A 88 4.41 2.55 -9.00
C LEU A 88 3.72 1.21 -8.66
N SER A 89 2.43 1.21 -8.33
CA SER A 89 1.74 0.02 -7.84
C SER A 89 1.69 -1.14 -8.85
N PRO A 90 1.54 -0.93 -10.17
CA PRO A 90 1.59 -2.04 -11.12
C PRO A 90 2.94 -2.75 -11.11
N LEU A 91 4.04 -1.99 -10.99
CA LEU A 91 5.38 -2.55 -10.91
C LEU A 91 5.57 -3.35 -9.62
N THR A 92 5.13 -2.81 -8.47
CA THR A 92 5.23 -3.55 -7.20
C THR A 92 4.36 -4.79 -7.19
N GLN A 93 3.20 -4.74 -7.87
CA GLN A 93 2.32 -5.90 -8.00
C GLN A 93 2.98 -7.00 -8.80
N ILE A 94 3.59 -6.67 -9.95
CA ILE A 94 4.35 -7.62 -10.77
C ILE A 94 5.51 -8.23 -9.99
N ILE A 95 6.29 -7.41 -9.26
CA ILE A 95 7.39 -7.92 -8.43
C ILE A 95 6.84 -8.88 -7.36
N THR A 96 5.72 -8.52 -6.74
CA THR A 96 5.09 -9.34 -5.70
C THR A 96 4.64 -10.68 -6.27
N THR A 97 3.91 -10.69 -7.37
CA THR A 97 3.29 -11.91 -7.90
C THR A 97 4.26 -12.76 -8.69
N GLU A 98 5.25 -12.19 -9.39
CA GLU A 98 6.16 -12.98 -10.25
C GLU A 98 7.46 -13.36 -9.53
N ILE A 99 7.92 -12.55 -8.57
CA ILE A 99 9.23 -12.74 -7.93
C ILE A 99 9.07 -13.15 -6.47
N ILE A 100 8.27 -12.41 -5.70
CA ILE A 100 8.10 -12.70 -4.28
C ILE A 100 7.29 -13.97 -4.13
N THR A 101 6.08 -14.06 -4.68
CA THR A 101 5.14 -15.15 -4.43
C THR A 101 4.44 -15.69 -5.69
N PRO A 102 5.18 -16.34 -6.61
CA PRO A 102 4.63 -16.92 -7.85
C PRO A 102 3.45 -17.88 -7.63
N ASP A 103 3.43 -18.57 -6.51
CA ASP A 103 2.40 -19.58 -6.22
C ASP A 103 1.15 -19.00 -5.52
N PHE A 104 1.11 -17.70 -5.21
CA PHE A 104 0.01 -17.12 -4.43
C PHE A 104 -1.35 -17.27 -5.13
N PHE A 105 -1.45 -16.90 -6.41
CA PHE A 105 -2.72 -16.97 -7.13
C PHE A 105 -3.24 -18.41 -7.26
N PRO A 106 -2.43 -19.40 -7.71
CA PRO A 106 -2.85 -20.80 -7.67
C PRO A 106 -3.31 -21.26 -6.28
N ASN A 107 -2.56 -20.92 -5.22
CA ASN A 107 -2.89 -21.33 -3.86
C ASN A 107 -4.22 -20.73 -3.39
N VAL A 108 -4.45 -19.43 -3.61
CA VAL A 108 -5.65 -18.75 -3.13
C VAL A 108 -6.88 -19.19 -3.93
N ILE A 109 -6.75 -19.42 -5.23
CA ILE A 109 -7.83 -19.96 -6.07
C ILE A 109 -8.24 -21.35 -5.56
N ASN A 110 -7.27 -22.26 -5.40
CA ASN A 110 -7.52 -23.61 -4.92
C ASN A 110 -8.20 -23.60 -3.54
N TYR A 111 -7.73 -22.74 -2.63
CA TYR A 111 -8.35 -22.58 -1.32
C TYR A 111 -9.79 -22.04 -1.43
N SER A 112 -10.01 -20.95 -2.16
CA SER A 112 -11.33 -20.34 -2.29
C SER A 112 -12.37 -21.28 -2.91
N VAL A 113 -11.97 -22.13 -3.86
CA VAL A 113 -12.85 -23.11 -4.49
C VAL A 113 -13.11 -24.30 -3.57
N SER A 114 -12.07 -24.87 -2.97
CA SER A 114 -12.20 -26.03 -2.07
C SER A 114 -12.97 -25.70 -0.78
N ALA A 115 -12.86 -24.46 -0.29
CA ALA A 115 -13.62 -23.95 0.84
C ALA A 115 -15.07 -23.52 0.46
N GLY A 116 -15.46 -23.61 -0.82
CA GLY A 116 -16.79 -23.24 -1.29
C GLY A 116 -17.08 -21.74 -1.26
N LEU A 117 -16.05 -20.89 -1.18
CA LEU A 117 -16.18 -19.43 -1.11
C LEU A 117 -16.49 -18.83 -2.48
N LEU A 118 -15.91 -19.39 -3.53
CA LEU A 118 -16.07 -18.94 -4.93
C LEU A 118 -16.13 -20.12 -5.88
N LYS A 119 -16.75 -19.94 -7.06
CA LYS A 119 -16.62 -20.90 -8.16
C LYS A 119 -15.27 -20.73 -8.86
N GLN A 120 -14.77 -21.77 -9.54
CA GLN A 120 -13.48 -21.74 -10.25
C GLN A 120 -13.32 -20.52 -11.15
N ALA A 121 -14.29 -20.26 -12.03
CA ALA A 121 -14.22 -19.14 -12.98
C ALA A 121 -14.22 -17.77 -12.29
N GLU A 122 -14.96 -17.63 -11.18
CA GLU A 122 -14.99 -16.38 -10.39
C GLU A 122 -13.66 -16.17 -9.67
N ALA A 123 -13.08 -17.23 -9.12
CA ALA A 123 -11.79 -17.20 -8.44
C ALA A 123 -10.65 -16.84 -9.41
N GLU A 124 -10.59 -17.45 -10.60
CA GLU A 124 -9.57 -17.15 -11.61
C GLU A 124 -9.67 -15.71 -12.14
N GLN A 125 -10.89 -15.18 -12.29
CA GLN A 125 -11.09 -13.80 -12.69
C GLN A 125 -10.63 -12.82 -11.60
N TYR A 126 -11.01 -13.11 -10.34
CA TYR A 126 -10.72 -12.25 -9.20
C TYR A 126 -9.23 -12.26 -8.82
N PHE A 127 -8.65 -13.45 -8.67
CA PHE A 127 -7.25 -13.68 -8.30
C PHE A 127 -6.34 -13.73 -9.52
N SER A 128 -6.30 -12.61 -10.25
CA SER A 128 -5.47 -12.42 -11.43
C SER A 128 -4.58 -11.20 -11.28
N LEU A 129 -3.42 -11.22 -11.94
CA LEU A 129 -2.50 -10.09 -11.97
C LEU A 129 -3.19 -8.82 -12.50
N GLU A 130 -3.98 -8.94 -13.56
CA GLU A 130 -4.70 -7.82 -14.15
C GLU A 130 -5.67 -7.18 -13.15
N ASN A 131 -6.48 -8.00 -12.47
CA ASN A 131 -7.42 -7.50 -11.47
C ASN A 131 -6.69 -6.86 -10.28
N TYR A 132 -5.64 -7.51 -9.78
CA TYR A 132 -4.86 -6.99 -8.65
C TYR A 132 -4.11 -5.69 -8.99
N ILE A 133 -3.64 -5.50 -10.23
CA ILE A 133 -3.09 -4.22 -10.68
C ILE A 133 -4.17 -3.13 -10.64
N LYS A 134 -5.38 -3.42 -11.15
CA LYS A 134 -6.50 -2.47 -11.15
C LYS A 134 -6.92 -2.11 -9.72
N GLU A 135 -7.11 -3.11 -8.87
CA GLU A 135 -7.46 -2.91 -7.46
C GLU A 135 -6.35 -2.18 -6.72
N GLY A 136 -5.08 -2.53 -6.94
CA GLY A 136 -3.93 -1.86 -6.35
C GLY A 136 -3.84 -0.39 -6.74
N LEU A 137 -4.09 -0.04 -8.01
CA LEU A 137 -4.13 1.35 -8.48
C LEU A 137 -5.23 2.16 -7.77
N ILE A 138 -6.46 1.65 -7.76
CA ILE A 138 -7.62 2.32 -7.16
C ILE A 138 -7.45 2.40 -5.65
N GLY A 139 -7.06 1.31 -5.02
CA GLY A 139 -6.83 1.19 -3.58
C GLY A 139 -5.74 2.12 -3.08
N ALA A 140 -4.60 2.19 -3.77
CA ALA A 140 -3.51 3.10 -3.41
C ALA A 140 -3.93 4.57 -3.44
N LEU A 141 -4.71 4.98 -4.44
CA LEU A 141 -5.22 6.36 -4.52
C LEU A 141 -6.25 6.64 -3.42
N LEU A 142 -7.28 5.79 -3.29
CA LEU A 142 -8.36 6.00 -2.32
C LEU A 142 -7.84 5.97 -0.89
N MET A 143 -7.12 4.90 -0.52
CA MET A 143 -6.59 4.75 0.84
C MET A 143 -5.51 5.78 1.14
N GLY A 144 -4.68 6.13 0.15
CA GLY A 144 -3.67 7.17 0.29
C GLY A 144 -4.28 8.55 0.56
N ILE A 145 -5.34 8.92 -0.16
CA ILE A 145 -6.08 10.18 0.05
C ILE A 145 -6.76 10.19 1.42
N VAL A 146 -7.45 9.12 1.81
CA VAL A 146 -8.12 9.01 3.11
C VAL A 146 -7.11 9.10 4.25
N THR A 147 -6.01 8.33 4.16
CA THR A 147 -4.93 8.36 5.15
C THR A 147 -4.33 9.76 5.25
N THR A 148 -4.07 10.39 4.11
CA THR A 148 -3.54 11.75 4.06
C THR A 148 -4.49 12.76 4.72
N ALA A 149 -5.80 12.69 4.45
CA ALA A 149 -6.79 13.56 5.08
C ALA A 149 -6.75 13.44 6.61
N ILE A 150 -6.70 12.20 7.13
CA ILE A 150 -6.63 11.95 8.58
C ILE A 150 -5.31 12.46 9.15
N VAL A 151 -4.17 12.05 8.58
CA VAL A 151 -2.84 12.38 9.11
C VAL A 151 -2.55 13.89 9.02
N ALA A 152 -3.03 14.59 7.99
CA ALA A 152 -2.85 16.03 7.86
C ALA A 152 -3.54 16.82 9.00
N ILE A 153 -4.62 16.30 9.59
CA ILE A 153 -5.27 16.91 10.76
C ILE A 153 -4.34 16.90 11.97
N PHE A 154 -3.65 15.78 12.20
CA PHE A 154 -2.77 15.60 13.36
C PHE A 154 -1.39 16.25 13.18
N THR A 155 -0.94 16.39 11.94
CA THR A 155 0.39 16.96 11.65
C THR A 155 0.39 18.48 11.48
N ARG A 156 -0.78 19.12 11.31
CA ARG A 156 -0.87 20.59 11.19
C ARG A 156 -0.24 21.33 12.38
N GLY A 157 0.26 22.53 12.14
CA GLY A 157 0.64 23.45 13.21
C GLY A 157 -0.57 23.76 14.10
N LYS A 158 -0.40 23.72 15.43
CA LYS A 158 -1.35 24.37 16.33
C LYS A 158 -1.07 25.87 16.22
N LYS A 159 -2.11 26.66 15.91
CA LYS A 159 -2.04 28.10 16.16
C LYS A 159 -1.90 28.34 17.66
#